data_AF-A0A812LV39-F1
#
_entry.id   AF-A0A812LV39-F1
#
_cell.length_a   1.000
_cell.length_b   1.000
_cell.length_c   1.000
_cell.angle_alpha   90.00
_cell.angle_beta   90.00
_cell.angle_gamma   90.00
#
_symmetry.space_group_name_H-M   'P 1'
#
loop_
_entity.id
_entity.type
_entity.pdbx_description
1 polymer ?
#
loop_
_entity_poly.entity_id
_entity_poly.type
_entity_poly.pdbx_seq_one_letter_code
_entity_poly.pdbx_strand_id
1 'polypeptide(L)'
;MQVADVVADYPPGQQGIDGGGFAVKGQGEEYLYIQYESLKRGHRDDVEFAVTPGTPKDAKEGGLLVRSSSRQGGFDYGVNAIRLNRLAQDLMKKGGWQIELIDAKNHERYWSKNCQAGDRRKAPFIVRKKFPEMCKGIPEDA
;
A
#
# COMPACT_ATOMS: atom_id res chain seq x y z
N MET A 1 3.46 -14.67 12.15
CA MET A 1 3.64 -14.42 10.70
C MET A 1 4.37 -13.10 10.53
N GLN A 2 5.50 -13.03 9.81
CA GLN A 2 6.31 -11.80 9.70
C GLN A 2 5.50 -10.58 9.22
N VAL A 3 4.51 -10.80 8.34
CA VAL A 3 3.58 -9.75 7.88
C VAL A 3 2.79 -9.14 9.02
N ALA A 4 2.32 -9.94 9.99
CA ALA A 4 1.61 -9.44 11.16
C ALA A 4 2.54 -8.57 12.04
N ASP A 5 3.80 -8.95 12.18
CA ASP A 5 4.78 -8.19 12.95
C ASP A 5 5.07 -6.84 12.29
N VAL A 6 5.28 -6.81 10.96
CA VAL A 6 5.47 -5.56 10.20
C VAL A 6 4.26 -4.63 10.32
N VAL A 7 3.05 -5.18 10.29
CA VAL A 7 1.83 -4.41 10.45
C VAL A 7 1.69 -3.87 11.88
N ALA A 8 2.01 -4.66 12.90
CA ALA A 8 1.99 -4.21 14.28
C ALA A 8 2.98 -3.05 14.53
N ASP A 9 4.13 -3.08 13.85
CA ASP A 9 5.15 -2.04 13.90
C ASP A 9 4.80 -0.80 13.04
N TYR A 10 3.66 -0.79 12.34
CA TYR A 10 3.27 0.28 11.42
C TYR A 10 2.83 1.55 12.18
N PRO A 11 3.59 2.66 12.09
CA PRO A 11 3.28 3.85 12.89
C PRO A 11 2.13 4.65 12.26
N PRO A 12 1.01 4.90 12.94
CA PRO A 12 -0.10 5.70 12.39
C PRO A 12 0.34 7.07 11.88
N GLY A 13 -0.23 7.52 10.77
CA GLY A 13 0.08 8.84 10.20
C GLY A 13 1.34 8.89 9.34
N GLN A 14 2.04 7.76 9.16
CA GLN A 14 3.23 7.61 8.34
C GLN A 14 3.13 8.35 7.01
N GLN A 15 4.05 9.29 6.78
CA GLN A 15 4.08 10.12 5.56
C GLN A 15 2.73 10.83 5.30
N GLY A 16 1.99 11.13 6.37
CA GLY A 16 0.68 11.76 6.42
C GLY A 16 -0.44 11.02 5.69
N ILE A 17 -0.37 9.69 5.63
CA ILE A 17 -1.50 8.79 5.34
C ILE A 17 -1.87 7.99 6.61
N ASP A 18 -3.06 7.39 6.65
CA ASP A 18 -3.59 6.55 7.76
C ASP A 18 -3.39 7.08 9.18
N GLY A 19 -3.51 8.40 9.37
CA GLY A 19 -3.38 9.00 10.70
C GLY A 19 -4.48 8.58 11.68
N GLY A 20 -5.55 7.94 11.22
CA GLY A 20 -6.57 7.32 12.08
C GLY A 20 -6.16 5.94 12.61
N GLY A 21 -4.98 5.45 12.20
CA GLY A 21 -4.45 4.15 12.59
C GLY A 21 -5.03 3.02 11.76
N PHE A 22 -5.00 1.82 12.34
CA PHE A 22 -5.54 0.62 11.73
C PHE A 22 -6.11 -0.33 12.79
N ALA A 23 -6.91 -1.29 12.35
CA ALA A 23 -7.39 -2.38 13.18
C ALA A 23 -7.23 -3.70 12.42
N VAL A 24 -6.72 -4.73 13.11
CA VAL A 24 -6.76 -6.11 12.62
C VAL A 24 -8.20 -6.61 12.71
N LYS A 25 -8.77 -7.02 11.57
CA LYS A 25 -10.16 -7.49 11.44
C LYS A 25 -10.25 -9.01 11.35
N GLY A 26 -9.19 -9.66 10.89
CA GLY A 26 -9.07 -11.12 10.86
C GLY A 26 -7.61 -11.53 10.81
N GLN A 27 -7.26 -12.59 11.51
CA GLN A 27 -5.90 -13.13 11.55
C GLN A 27 -5.95 -14.65 11.67
N GLY A 28 -5.22 -15.32 10.79
CA GLY A 28 -4.93 -16.75 10.85
C GLY A 28 -3.43 -16.99 10.74
N GLU A 29 -3.04 -18.24 10.56
CA GLU A 29 -1.62 -18.62 10.42
C GLU A 29 -0.98 -18.04 9.14
N GLU A 30 -1.74 -18.09 8.03
CA GLU A 30 -1.28 -17.67 6.69
C GLU A 30 -2.08 -16.49 6.14
N TYR A 31 -3.00 -15.91 6.92
CA TYR A 31 -3.91 -14.86 6.45
C TYR A 31 -4.00 -13.70 7.44
N LEU A 32 -4.07 -12.48 6.93
CA LEU A 32 -4.26 -11.28 7.74
C LEU A 32 -5.11 -10.25 6.99
N TYR A 33 -6.16 -9.78 7.65
CA TYR A 33 -7.06 -8.73 7.19
C TYR A 33 -6.98 -7.54 8.14
N ILE A 34 -6.67 -6.38 7.57
CA ILE A 34 -6.47 -5.11 8.27
C ILE A 34 -7.36 -4.05 7.63
N GLN A 35 -7.90 -3.17 8.45
CA GLN A 35 -8.59 -1.98 8.01
C GLN A 35 -7.83 -0.73 8.47
N TYR A 36 -7.39 0.09 7.52
CA TYR A 36 -6.70 1.36 7.78
C TYR A 36 -7.68 2.52 7.73
N GLU A 37 -7.46 3.54 8.55
CA GLU A 37 -8.32 4.72 8.62
C GLU A 37 -7.56 6.04 8.42
N SER A 38 -8.06 6.91 7.54
CA SER A 38 -7.54 8.27 7.40
C SER A 38 -7.99 9.16 8.57
N LEU A 39 -7.08 9.94 9.15
CA LEU A 39 -7.40 10.82 10.30
C LEU A 39 -8.53 11.82 10.04
N LYS A 40 -8.41 12.62 8.98
CA LYS A 40 -9.29 13.79 8.78
C LYS A 40 -10.66 13.45 8.21
N ARG A 41 -10.79 12.34 7.47
CA ARG A 41 -11.99 12.02 6.69
C ARG A 41 -12.60 10.66 7.01
N GLY A 42 -12.02 9.91 7.94
CA GLY A 42 -12.51 8.57 8.32
C GLY A 42 -12.59 7.58 7.17
N HIS A 43 -11.83 7.79 6.09
CA HIS A 43 -11.78 6.87 4.96
C HIS A 43 -11.18 5.55 5.41
N ARG A 44 -11.90 4.46 5.14
CA ARG A 44 -11.48 3.10 5.46
C ARG A 44 -11.05 2.38 4.20
N ASP A 45 -9.87 1.79 4.28
CA ASP A 45 -9.31 0.94 3.24
C ASP A 45 -9.03 -0.45 3.84
N ASP A 46 -9.46 -1.48 3.13
CA ASP A 46 -9.25 -2.87 3.50
C ASP A 46 -7.98 -3.40 2.83
N VAL A 47 -7.13 -4.06 3.59
CA VAL A 47 -5.89 -4.70 3.11
C VAL A 47 -5.85 -6.12 3.65
N GLU A 48 -5.66 -7.06 2.74
CA GLU A 48 -5.58 -8.48 3.04
C GLU A 48 -4.28 -9.07 2.48
N PHE A 49 -3.70 -9.95 3.28
CA PHE A 49 -2.48 -10.70 2.98
C PHE A 49 -2.78 -12.18 3.10
N ALA A 50 -2.32 -12.96 2.12
CA ALA A 50 -2.32 -14.41 2.20
C ALA A 50 -0.93 -14.94 1.83
N VAL A 51 -0.28 -15.62 2.77
CA VAL A 51 0.97 -16.34 2.52
C VAL A 51 0.61 -17.61 1.76
N THR A 52 1.30 -17.86 0.66
CA THR A 52 1.10 -19.06 -0.14
C THR A 52 2.39 -19.88 -0.14
N PRO A 53 2.33 -21.19 0.16
CA PRO A 53 3.50 -22.05 -0.02
C PRO A 53 3.89 -22.09 -1.49
N GLY A 54 5.17 -22.31 -1.77
CA GLY A 54 5.62 -22.56 -3.13
C GLY A 54 5.00 -23.84 -3.70
N THR A 55 5.12 -23.99 -5.02
CA THR A 55 4.69 -25.18 -5.74
C THR A 55 5.89 -25.77 -6.47
N PRO A 56 6.28 -27.04 -6.23
CA PRO A 56 5.66 -28.05 -5.36
C PRO A 56 5.75 -27.72 -3.85
N LYS A 57 5.01 -28.44 -2.98
CA LYS A 57 4.85 -28.11 -1.54
C LYS A 57 6.17 -28.03 -0.75
N ASP A 58 7.23 -28.65 -1.24
CA ASP A 58 8.59 -28.66 -0.70
C ASP A 58 9.48 -27.55 -1.27
N ALA A 59 8.91 -26.65 -2.09
CA ALA A 59 9.60 -25.47 -2.56
C ALA A 59 10.11 -24.64 -1.38
N LYS A 60 11.37 -24.21 -1.48
CA LYS A 60 12.05 -23.40 -0.47
C LYS A 60 11.57 -21.95 -0.44
N GLU A 61 10.80 -21.55 -1.46
CA GLU A 61 10.31 -20.21 -1.67
C GLU A 61 8.80 -20.25 -1.85
N GLY A 62 8.10 -19.26 -1.31
CA GLY A 62 6.65 -19.10 -1.42
C GLY A 62 6.28 -17.74 -1.97
N GLY A 63 5.02 -17.36 -1.77
CA GLY A 63 4.49 -16.08 -2.22
C GLY A 63 3.71 -15.37 -1.11
N LEU A 64 3.49 -14.07 -1.34
CA LEU A 64 2.55 -13.27 -0.58
C LEU A 64 1.55 -12.68 -1.56
N LEU A 65 0.30 -13.10 -1.45
CA LEU A 65 -0.80 -12.47 -2.18
C LEU A 65 -1.30 -11.28 -1.38
N VAL A 66 -1.54 -10.18 -2.08
CA VAL A 66 -2.02 -8.94 -1.49
C VAL A 66 -3.29 -8.52 -2.21
N ARG A 67 -4.32 -8.20 -1.43
CA ARG A 67 -5.54 -7.54 -1.93
C ARG A 67 -5.73 -6.25 -1.16
N SER A 68 -5.83 -5.14 -1.88
CA SER A 68 -6.16 -3.84 -1.29
C SER A 68 -7.42 -3.31 -1.95
N SER A 69 -8.38 -2.89 -1.14
CA SER A 69 -9.61 -2.25 -1.58
C SER A 69 -9.74 -0.89 -0.90
N SER A 70 -9.71 0.16 -1.70
CA SER A 70 -10.18 1.48 -1.31
C SER A 70 -11.68 1.60 -1.61
N ARG A 71 -12.41 2.36 -0.79
CA ARG A 71 -13.84 2.70 -0.94
C ARG A 71 -14.39 2.54 -2.37
N GLN A 72 -15.52 1.86 -2.51
CA GLN A 72 -16.31 1.92 -3.74
C GLN A 72 -16.59 3.40 -4.13
N GLY A 73 -16.17 3.78 -5.35
CA GLY A 73 -16.51 5.07 -5.96
C GLY A 73 -15.57 6.26 -5.69
N GLY A 74 -14.45 6.07 -4.96
CA GLY A 74 -13.49 7.14 -4.65
C GLY A 74 -12.14 6.99 -5.34
N PHE A 75 -11.50 8.11 -5.69
CA PHE A 75 -10.10 8.13 -6.11
C PHE A 75 -9.18 7.98 -4.88
N ASP A 76 -8.23 7.05 -4.90
CA ASP A 76 -7.42 6.70 -3.73
C ASP A 76 -6.18 7.59 -3.53
N TYR A 77 -5.85 8.43 -4.51
CA TYR A 77 -4.72 9.36 -4.48
C TYR A 77 -3.40 8.65 -4.10
N GLY A 78 -3.18 7.42 -4.57
CA GLY A 78 -1.93 6.70 -4.35
C GLY A 78 -1.75 6.17 -2.93
N VAL A 79 -2.70 6.40 -2.02
CA VAL A 79 -2.58 6.07 -0.59
C VAL A 79 -2.31 4.57 -0.38
N ASN A 80 -2.99 3.70 -1.13
CA ASN A 80 -2.78 2.25 -1.01
C ASN A 80 -1.38 1.84 -1.46
N ALA A 81 -0.89 2.35 -2.59
CA ALA A 81 0.45 2.04 -3.07
C ALA A 81 1.53 2.53 -2.09
N ILE A 82 1.39 3.74 -1.54
CA ILE A 82 2.31 4.28 -0.52
C ILE A 82 2.35 3.36 0.71
N ARG A 83 1.19 2.93 1.20
CA ARG A 83 1.07 2.00 2.32
C ARG A 83 1.74 0.66 2.03
N LEU A 84 1.39 0.05 0.91
CA LEU A 84 1.93 -1.25 0.52
C LEU A 84 3.43 -1.20 0.29
N ASN A 85 3.96 -0.13 -0.29
CA ASN A 85 5.40 0.06 -0.45
C ASN A 85 6.11 0.18 0.90
N ARG A 86 5.51 0.86 1.87
CA ARG A 86 6.08 0.93 3.23
C ARG A 86 6.13 -0.45 3.89
N LEU A 87 5.04 -1.21 3.83
CA LEU A 87 4.98 -2.57 4.37
C LEU A 87 5.97 -3.50 3.65
N ALA A 88 6.08 -3.38 2.33
CA ALA A 88 7.06 -4.12 1.54
C ALA A 88 8.50 -3.81 1.96
N GLN A 89 8.84 -2.53 2.15
CA GLN A 89 10.16 -2.12 2.62
C GLN A 89 10.46 -2.67 4.01
N ASP A 90 9.49 -2.67 4.92
CA ASP A 90 9.68 -3.18 6.27
C ASP A 90 9.78 -4.71 6.30
N LEU A 91 9.05 -5.43 5.43
CA LEU A 91 9.24 -6.87 5.18
C LEU A 91 10.63 -7.18 4.63
N MET A 92 11.08 -6.44 3.61
CA MET A 92 12.43 -6.61 3.03
C MET A 92 13.53 -6.37 4.07
N LYS A 93 13.35 -5.40 4.99
CA LYS A 93 14.28 -5.16 6.10
C LYS A 93 14.32 -6.30 7.11
N LYS A 94 13.19 -6.96 7.39
CA LYS A 94 13.15 -8.15 8.26
C LYS A 94 13.82 -9.36 7.61
N GLY A 95 13.93 -9.38 6.27
CA GLY A 95 14.66 -10.37 5.49
C GLY A 95 13.79 -11.54 5.01
N GLY A 96 14.27 -12.25 3.98
CA GLY A 96 13.54 -13.38 3.36
C GLY A 96 12.47 -12.98 2.33
N TRP A 97 12.32 -11.68 2.06
CA TRP A 97 11.37 -11.15 1.08
C TRP A 97 12.09 -10.39 -0.02
N GLN A 98 11.71 -10.66 -1.26
CA GLN A 98 12.06 -9.86 -2.43
C GLN A 98 10.77 -9.31 -3.02
N ILE A 99 10.54 -8.00 -2.88
CA ILE A 99 9.28 -7.37 -3.26
C ILE A 99 9.57 -6.19 -4.19
N GLU A 100 8.94 -6.20 -5.36
CA GLU A 100 8.96 -5.05 -6.25
C GLU A 100 8.00 -3.97 -5.72
N LEU A 101 8.48 -2.73 -5.61
CA LEU A 101 7.66 -1.62 -5.14
C LEU A 101 6.69 -1.16 -6.23
N ILE A 102 5.50 -0.72 -5.85
CA ILE A 102 4.48 -0.17 -6.74
C ILE A 102 4.88 1.27 -7.09
N ASP A 103 5.46 1.50 -8.26
CA ASP A 103 5.91 2.82 -8.71
C ASP A 103 5.52 3.08 -10.19
N ALA A 104 5.84 4.27 -10.72
CA ALA A 104 5.49 4.62 -12.09
C ALA A 104 6.17 3.74 -13.16
N LYS A 105 7.31 3.10 -12.84
CA LYS A 105 8.06 2.27 -13.78
C LYS A 105 7.33 0.97 -14.08
N ASN A 106 6.69 0.36 -13.07
CA ASN A 106 5.99 -0.92 -13.22
C ASN A 106 4.47 -0.81 -13.13
N HIS A 107 3.92 0.32 -12.67
CA HIS A 107 2.49 0.58 -12.57
C HIS A 107 2.11 1.94 -13.18
N GLU A 108 2.63 2.26 -14.37
CA GLU A 108 2.41 3.54 -15.07
C GLU A 108 0.93 3.94 -15.11
N ARG A 109 0.03 3.05 -15.54
CA ARG A 109 -1.41 3.35 -15.64
C ARG A 109 -2.03 3.78 -14.31
N TYR A 110 -1.58 3.19 -13.19
CA TYR A 110 -2.04 3.56 -11.86
C TYR A 110 -1.50 4.92 -11.45
N TRP A 111 -0.20 5.16 -11.65
CA TRP A 111 0.46 6.40 -11.26
C TRP A 111 0.13 7.59 -12.17
N SER A 112 -0.09 7.40 -13.47
CA SER A 112 -0.55 8.48 -14.36
C SER A 112 -1.82 9.13 -13.82
N LYS A 113 -2.81 8.32 -13.43
CA LYS A 113 -4.04 8.85 -12.82
C LYS A 113 -3.74 9.53 -11.48
N ASN A 114 -2.94 8.89 -10.62
CA ASN A 114 -2.72 9.35 -9.24
C ASN A 114 -1.87 10.63 -9.17
N CYS A 115 -0.91 10.79 -10.07
CA CYS A 115 -0.05 11.96 -10.19
C CYS A 115 -0.79 13.15 -10.80
N GLN A 116 -1.78 12.92 -11.67
CA GLN A 116 -2.59 13.97 -12.31
C GLN A 116 -3.83 14.40 -11.48
N ALA A 117 -4.32 13.56 -10.57
CA ALA A 117 -5.56 13.83 -9.84
C ALA A 117 -5.51 14.99 -8.83
N GLY A 118 -4.31 15.42 -8.44
CA GLY A 118 -4.12 16.47 -7.43
C GLY A 118 -4.34 17.89 -7.96
N ASP A 119 -4.09 18.13 -9.25
CA ASP A 119 -4.10 19.49 -9.81
C ASP A 119 -5.53 20.02 -10.05
N ARG A 120 -6.46 19.12 -10.40
CA ARG A 120 -7.79 19.53 -10.89
C ARG A 120 -8.86 19.75 -9.81
N ARG A 121 -8.65 19.41 -8.52
CA ARG A 121 -9.77 19.30 -7.54
C ARG A 121 -9.53 19.75 -6.08
N LYS A 122 -8.61 20.69 -5.79
CA LYS A 122 -8.30 21.09 -4.38
C LYS A 122 -8.11 19.86 -3.46
N ALA A 123 -7.50 18.80 -3.97
CA ALA A 123 -7.37 17.55 -3.23
C ALA A 123 -6.52 17.82 -1.99
N PRO A 124 -6.90 17.33 -0.79
CA PRO A 124 -6.12 17.52 0.43
C PRO A 124 -4.77 16.79 0.37
N PHE A 125 -4.57 15.95 -0.64
CA PHE A 125 -3.41 15.10 -0.84
C PHE A 125 -3.06 15.11 -2.33
N ILE A 126 -1.91 15.70 -2.65
CA ILE A 126 -1.37 15.77 -4.01
C ILE A 126 -0.13 14.88 -4.03
N VAL A 127 -0.27 13.69 -4.62
CA VAL A 127 0.80 12.68 -4.69
C VAL A 127 2.08 13.28 -5.22
N ARG A 128 2.03 13.90 -6.40
CA ARG A 128 3.20 14.47 -7.07
C ARG A 128 3.97 15.49 -6.21
N LYS A 129 3.27 16.25 -5.37
CA LYS A 129 3.91 17.21 -4.45
C LYS A 129 4.55 16.54 -3.25
N LYS A 130 3.97 15.45 -2.76
CA LYS A 130 4.35 14.80 -1.50
C LYS A 130 5.33 13.63 -1.69
N PHE A 131 5.24 12.96 -2.84
CA PHE A 131 6.00 11.79 -3.27
C PHE A 131 6.42 11.94 -4.74
N PRO A 132 7.21 12.98 -5.09
CA PRO A 132 7.62 13.23 -6.46
C PRO A 132 8.34 12.04 -7.10
N GLU A 133 9.07 11.26 -6.30
CA GLU A 133 9.77 10.05 -6.73
C GLU A 133 8.83 8.97 -7.27
N MET A 134 7.62 8.84 -6.71
CA MET A 134 6.61 7.87 -7.18
C MET A 134 5.96 8.31 -8.51
N CYS A 135 6.07 9.60 -8.85
CA CYS A 135 5.59 10.18 -10.10
C CYS A 135 6.69 10.38 -11.15
N LYS A 136 7.91 9.91 -10.88
CA LYS A 136 9.04 10.07 -11.81
C LYS A 136 8.75 9.34 -13.12
N GLY A 137 8.92 10.05 -14.24
CA GLY A 137 8.65 9.51 -15.58
C GLY A 137 7.20 9.66 -16.04
N ILE A 138 6.27 10.04 -15.16
CA ILE A 138 4.93 10.47 -15.57
C ILE A 138 5.05 11.93 -16.04
N PRO A 139 4.55 12.32 -17.22
CA PRO A 139 4.56 13.73 -17.65
C PRO A 139 3.73 14.61 -16.71
N GLU A 140 4.08 15.90 -16.59
CA GLU A 140 3.11 16.92 -16.17
C GLU A 140 2.21 17.22 -17.36
N ASP A 141 0.90 17.27 -17.12
CA ASP A 141 -0.04 17.73 -18.15
C ASP A 141 0.40 19.16 -18.53
N ALA A 142 0.67 19.40 -19.82
CA ALA A 142 0.95 20.73 -20.35
C ALA A 142 -0.29 21.62 -20.35
#